data_AF-A0A2E5JYA4-F1
#
_entry.id   AF-A0A2E5JYA4-F1
#
_cell.length_a   1.000
_cell.length_b   1.000
_cell.length_c   1.000
_cell.angle_alpha   90.00
_cell.angle_beta   90.00
_cell.angle_gamma   90.00
#
_symmetry.space_group_name_H-M   'P 1'
#
loop_
_entity.id
_entity.type
_entity.pdbx_description
1 polymer ?
#
loop_
_entity_poly.entity_id
_entity_poly.type
_entity_poly.pdbx_seq_one_letter_code
_entity_poly.pdbx_strand_id
1 'polypeptide(L)'
;MKFISILALLLSFGAIGTILYQDFAKPEIAMTPDRQDGETYSKAEPETNVKDELLRIKLRLSALEKAIDNKTREIEPIPQIQEEVAELSNLQNDLVEYALNIDPLDVIGAQEREIEEAYNTLLDESKSAGLRARQAVLLKRYNMFDEEAVQAMTDLFHNSEQLNGKALALAALKGYETKEIQDSVLESLSLDVANGYKSARFRYFGIEALEPLLPNSEVEAMLNQIAENDPEIKIANRAAKTVGLPASQNDKNKRKDRARDDG
;
A
#
# COMPACT_ATOMS: atom_id res chain seq x y z
N MET A 1 13.83 7.36 5.38
CA MET A 1 14.31 8.64 4.79
C MET A 1 15.76 8.61 4.25
N LYS A 2 16.15 7.62 3.42
CA LYS A 2 17.49 7.62 2.75
C LYS A 2 17.43 7.60 1.22
N PHE A 3 16.23 7.46 0.64
CA PHE A 3 16.04 7.40 -0.82
C PHE A 3 15.82 8.76 -1.48
N ILE A 4 15.24 9.73 -0.76
CA ILE A 4 14.95 11.07 -1.30
C ILE A 4 16.24 11.87 -1.52
N SER A 5 17.25 11.69 -0.65
CA SER A 5 18.55 12.35 -0.77
C SER A 5 19.38 11.87 -1.98
N ILE A 6 19.14 10.66 -2.48
CA ILE A 6 19.84 10.12 -3.66
C ILE A 6 19.17 10.59 -4.96
N LEU A 7 17.83 10.74 -4.95
CA LEU A 7 17.07 11.22 -6.11
C LEU A 7 17.31 12.72 -6.39
N ALA A 8 17.45 13.53 -5.33
CA ALA A 8 17.82 14.94 -5.46
C ALA A 8 19.27 15.13 -5.96
N LEU A 9 20.19 14.24 -5.58
CA LEU A 9 21.57 14.27 -6.07
C LEU A 9 21.64 13.93 -7.57
N LEU A 10 20.88 12.91 -8.02
CA LEU A 10 20.82 12.48 -9.43
C LEU A 10 20.18 13.53 -10.35
N LEU A 11 19.21 14.30 -9.87
CA LEU A 11 18.59 15.39 -10.64
C LEU A 11 19.54 16.60 -10.80
N SER A 12 20.45 16.84 -9.86
CA SER A 12 21.45 17.92 -9.98
C SER A 12 22.54 17.64 -11.02
N PHE A 13 22.95 16.36 -11.18
CA PHE A 13 23.93 15.98 -12.22
C PHE A 13 23.33 16.02 -13.63
N GLY A 14 22.02 15.80 -13.78
CA GLY A 14 21.32 15.86 -15.07
C GLY A 14 21.26 17.26 -15.67
N ALA A 15 21.04 18.29 -14.83
CA ALA A 15 20.91 19.68 -15.27
C ALA A 15 22.25 20.30 -15.72
N ILE A 16 23.36 19.91 -15.09
CA ILE A 16 24.70 20.39 -15.45
C ILE A 16 25.17 19.79 -16.79
N GLY A 17 24.77 18.54 -17.10
CA GLY A 17 25.09 17.88 -18.37
C GLY A 17 24.39 18.49 -19.59
N THR A 18 23.17 19.00 -19.44
CA THR A 18 22.40 19.60 -20.55
C THR A 18 22.85 21.00 -20.91
N ILE A 19 23.33 21.79 -19.95
CA ILE A 19 23.81 23.16 -20.19
C ILE A 19 25.15 23.12 -20.95
N LEU A 20 26.02 22.15 -20.67
CA LEU A 20 27.30 21.98 -21.38
C LEU A 20 27.16 21.41 -22.80
N TYR A 21 26.04 20.76 -23.13
CA TYR A 21 25.81 20.18 -24.46
C TYR A 21 25.20 21.17 -25.47
N GLN A 22 24.52 22.23 -24.99
CA GLN A 22 23.88 23.22 -25.85
C GLN A 22 24.88 24.23 -26.46
N ASP A 23 26.01 24.48 -25.81
CA ASP A 23 27.03 25.43 -26.29
C ASP A 23 27.98 24.87 -27.36
N PHE A 24 27.98 23.56 -27.61
CA PHE A 24 28.87 22.91 -28.59
C PHE A 24 28.21 22.56 -29.93
N ALA A 25 26.91 22.83 -30.10
CA ALA A 25 26.14 22.40 -31.27
C ALA A 25 25.73 23.57 -32.19
N LYS A 26 26.70 24.16 -32.90
CA LYS A 26 26.60 24.67 -34.31
C LYS A 26 27.92 25.35 -34.72
N PRO A 27 28.42 25.19 -35.97
CA PRO A 27 27.68 25.45 -37.22
C PRO A 27 27.67 24.23 -38.19
N GLU A 28 26.57 23.98 -38.93
CA GLU A 28 26.40 24.28 -40.37
C GLU A 28 27.69 24.06 -41.21
N ILE A 29 27.73 23.22 -42.25
CA ILE A 29 27.17 23.48 -43.59
C ILE A 29 27.06 22.16 -44.41
N ALA A 30 25.85 21.97 -44.98
CA ALA A 30 25.47 21.45 -46.30
C ALA A 30 25.70 19.99 -46.82
N MET A 31 24.59 19.55 -47.46
CA MET A 31 24.44 18.72 -48.67
C MET A 31 24.47 17.19 -48.56
N THR A 32 23.24 16.66 -48.52
CA THR A 32 22.78 15.41 -49.18
C THR A 32 22.91 15.52 -50.73
N PRO A 33 22.58 14.50 -51.56
CA PRO A 33 22.26 13.08 -51.30
C PRO A 33 22.95 12.05 -52.25
N ASP A 34 22.72 10.77 -51.94
CA ASP A 34 22.40 9.67 -52.86
C ASP A 34 23.46 8.79 -53.57
N ARG A 35 23.16 7.49 -53.46
CA ARG A 35 23.31 6.36 -54.39
C ARG A 35 24.46 5.34 -54.28
N GLN A 36 23.98 4.11 -54.07
CA GLN A 36 24.27 2.83 -54.75
C GLN A 36 25.34 1.88 -54.18
N ASP A 37 24.81 0.83 -53.54
CA ASP A 37 24.86 -0.59 -53.93
C ASP A 37 26.19 -1.19 -54.43
N GLY A 38 26.63 -2.29 -53.80
CA GLY A 38 27.43 -3.31 -54.49
C GLY A 38 28.55 -3.98 -53.69
N GLU A 39 28.21 -5.11 -53.08
CA GLU A 39 28.95 -6.40 -53.17
C GLU A 39 30.41 -6.59 -52.61
N THR A 40 30.45 -7.39 -51.53
CA THR A 40 31.11 -8.72 -51.42
C THR A 40 32.64 -8.84 -51.12
N TYR A 41 32.92 -9.15 -49.85
CA TYR A 41 33.94 -10.04 -49.24
C TYR A 41 35.38 -10.17 -49.81
N SER A 42 36.41 -9.98 -48.95
CA SER A 42 37.18 -11.10 -48.34
C SER A 42 38.40 -10.65 -47.50
N LYS A 43 38.40 -11.13 -46.23
CA LYS A 43 39.52 -11.62 -45.37
C LYS A 43 40.71 -10.75 -44.90
N ALA A 44 40.85 -10.78 -43.56
CA ALA A 44 42.03 -10.63 -42.68
C ALA A 44 42.65 -9.23 -42.63
N GLU A 45 42.67 -8.49 -41.52
CA GLU A 45 43.26 -8.78 -40.19
C GLU A 45 42.54 -7.99 -39.05
N PRO A 46 42.17 -8.55 -37.89
CA PRO A 46 41.34 -7.83 -36.90
C PRO A 46 42.03 -7.41 -35.59
N GLU A 47 43.36 -7.22 -35.52
CA GLU A 47 44.02 -6.90 -34.22
C GLU A 47 44.89 -5.64 -34.16
N THR A 48 45.17 -4.97 -35.29
CA THR A 48 45.97 -3.73 -35.31
C THR A 48 45.11 -2.46 -35.30
N ASN A 49 43.91 -2.49 -35.85
CA ASN A 49 43.05 -1.30 -35.98
C ASN A 49 42.45 -0.82 -34.62
N VAL A 50 42.04 -1.75 -33.76
CA VAL A 50 41.37 -1.39 -32.48
C VAL A 50 42.35 -0.73 -31.50
N LYS A 51 43.62 -1.15 -31.48
CA LYS A 51 44.65 -0.55 -30.61
C LYS A 51 44.99 0.88 -31.05
N ASP A 52 45.06 1.11 -32.35
CA ASP A 52 45.32 2.44 -32.91
C ASP A 52 44.11 3.38 -32.71
N GLU A 53 42.89 2.87 -32.85
CA GLU A 53 41.68 3.63 -32.51
C GLU A 53 41.58 3.94 -31.01
N LEU A 54 41.92 3.00 -30.13
CA LEU A 54 41.97 3.22 -28.68
C LEU A 54 43.01 4.27 -28.29
N LEU A 55 44.19 4.25 -28.92
CA LEU A 55 45.23 5.27 -28.72
C LEU A 55 44.74 6.64 -29.19
N ARG A 56 44.06 6.70 -30.33
CA ARG A 56 43.51 7.94 -30.88
C ARG A 56 42.40 8.51 -29.99
N ILE A 57 41.53 7.65 -29.46
CA ILE A 57 40.48 8.03 -28.50
C ILE A 57 41.10 8.51 -27.20
N LYS A 58 42.11 7.81 -26.64
CA LYS A 58 42.83 8.24 -25.43
C LYS A 58 43.52 9.59 -25.61
N LEU A 59 44.17 9.80 -26.75
CA LEU A 59 44.80 11.09 -27.07
C LEU A 59 43.77 12.21 -27.14
N ARG A 60 42.62 11.96 -27.79
CA ARG A 60 41.50 12.90 -27.84
C ARG A 60 40.92 13.17 -26.46
N LEU A 61 40.76 12.15 -25.62
CA LEU A 61 40.28 12.28 -24.24
C LEU A 61 41.25 13.11 -23.41
N SER A 62 42.57 12.87 -23.49
CA SER A 62 43.56 13.66 -22.76
C SER A 62 43.64 15.12 -23.25
N ALA A 63 43.39 15.35 -24.54
CA ALA A 63 43.34 16.69 -25.13
C ALA A 63 42.06 17.42 -24.70
N LEU A 64 40.94 16.71 -24.63
CA LEU A 64 39.68 17.23 -24.08
C LEU A 64 39.78 17.47 -22.58
N GLU A 65 40.40 16.58 -21.81
CA GLU A 65 40.66 16.76 -20.39
C GLU A 65 41.56 17.97 -20.17
N LYS A 66 42.65 18.14 -20.93
CA LYS A 66 43.49 19.35 -20.87
C LYS A 66 42.75 20.61 -21.31
N ALA A 67 41.87 20.52 -22.31
CA ALA A 67 41.06 21.64 -22.76
C ALA A 67 40.02 22.03 -21.70
N ILE A 68 39.42 21.05 -21.02
CA ILE A 68 38.53 21.25 -19.88
C ILE A 68 39.33 21.86 -18.73
N ASP A 69 40.49 21.30 -18.36
CA ASP A 69 41.33 21.75 -17.24
C ASP A 69 41.91 23.16 -17.46
N ASN A 70 42.18 23.55 -18.72
CA ASN A 70 42.50 24.92 -19.08
C ASN A 70 41.27 25.84 -19.06
N LYS A 71 40.07 25.35 -19.40
CA LYS A 71 38.83 26.14 -19.38
C LYS A 71 38.26 26.29 -17.96
N THR A 72 38.48 25.34 -17.04
CA THR A 72 38.15 25.48 -15.61
C THR A 72 39.07 26.44 -14.87
N ARG A 73 40.27 26.74 -15.38
CA ARG A 73 41.15 27.78 -14.81
C ARG A 73 40.78 29.20 -15.21
N GLU A 74 39.96 29.39 -16.24
CA GLU A 74 39.46 30.70 -16.69
C GLU A 74 38.01 30.99 -16.27
N ILE A 75 37.32 30.03 -15.64
CA ILE A 75 36.03 30.30 -15.00
C ILE A 75 36.33 30.71 -13.56
N GLU A 76 36.58 32.00 -13.34
CA GLU A 76 36.31 32.58 -12.03
C GLU A 76 34.86 32.19 -11.65
N PRO A 77 34.63 31.69 -10.42
CA PRO A 77 33.27 31.33 -10.02
C PRO A 77 32.40 32.56 -10.19
N ILE A 78 31.45 32.49 -11.13
CA ILE A 78 30.60 33.62 -11.49
C ILE A 78 29.91 34.05 -10.19
N PRO A 79 30.10 35.28 -9.70
CA PRO A 79 29.59 35.72 -8.39
C PRO A 79 28.09 35.46 -8.22
N GLN A 80 27.33 35.51 -9.32
CA GLN A 80 25.91 35.19 -9.38
C GLN A 80 25.60 33.73 -8.98
N ILE A 81 26.42 32.76 -9.39
CA ILE A 81 26.25 31.35 -9.01
C ILE A 81 26.54 31.16 -7.51
N GLN A 82 27.52 31.89 -6.95
CA GLN A 82 27.80 31.83 -5.51
C GLN A 82 26.65 32.41 -4.69
N GLU A 83 26.03 33.48 -5.16
CA GLU A 83 24.87 34.11 -4.55
C GLU A 83 23.64 33.19 -4.63
N GLU A 84 23.36 32.60 -5.80
CA GLU A 84 22.30 31.60 -5.97
C GLU A 84 22.50 30.35 -5.09
N VAL A 85 23.74 29.85 -4.96
CA VAL A 85 24.04 28.72 -4.07
C VAL A 85 23.86 29.10 -2.60
N ALA A 86 24.23 30.32 -2.20
CA ALA A 86 24.03 30.82 -0.85
C ALA A 86 22.53 30.99 -0.53
N GLU A 87 21.75 31.52 -1.48
CA GLU A 87 20.30 31.65 -1.36
C GLU A 87 19.62 30.28 -1.27
N LEU A 88 20.00 29.31 -2.10
CA LEU A 88 19.49 27.94 -2.03
C LEU A 88 19.84 27.25 -0.71
N SER A 89 21.04 27.48 -0.19
CA SER A 89 21.49 26.95 1.10
C SER A 89 20.69 27.57 2.26
N ASN A 90 20.42 28.87 2.21
CA ASN A 90 19.57 29.55 3.19
C ASN A 90 18.13 29.05 3.12
N LEU A 91 17.56 28.92 1.92
CA LEU A 91 16.23 28.35 1.72
C LEU A 91 16.14 26.91 2.26
N GLN A 92 17.19 26.12 2.07
CA GLN A 92 17.27 24.76 2.60
C GLN A 92 17.29 24.75 4.13
N ASN A 93 18.04 25.66 4.76
CA ASN A 93 18.06 25.79 6.22
C ASN A 93 16.70 26.27 6.76
N ASP A 94 16.08 27.26 6.12
CA ASP A 94 14.75 27.75 6.47
C ASP A 94 13.73 26.61 6.37
N LEU A 95 13.77 25.81 5.31
CA LEU A 95 12.90 24.63 5.14
C LEU A 95 13.09 23.59 6.25
N VAL A 96 14.32 23.35 6.67
CA VAL A 96 14.61 22.43 7.78
C VAL A 96 14.08 22.99 9.10
N GLU A 97 14.25 24.28 9.35
CA GLU A 97 13.73 24.93 10.55
C GLU A 97 12.19 24.96 10.56
N TYR A 98 11.55 25.25 9.43
CA TYR A 98 10.10 25.13 9.27
C TYR A 98 9.62 23.70 9.51
N ALA A 99 10.32 22.69 8.97
CA ALA A 99 9.98 21.28 9.21
C ALA A 99 10.06 20.89 10.69
N LEU A 100 11.09 21.36 11.41
CA LEU A 100 11.24 21.16 12.86
C LEU A 100 10.14 21.89 13.67
N ASN A 101 9.68 23.04 13.19
CA ASN A 101 8.62 23.81 13.82
C ASN A 101 7.20 23.28 13.52
N ILE A 102 7.02 22.51 12.43
CA ILE A 102 5.73 21.89 12.07
C ILE A 102 5.36 20.79 13.07
N ASP A 103 6.35 20.02 13.54
CA ASP A 103 6.12 18.92 14.49
C ASP A 103 7.24 18.83 15.55
N PRO A 104 7.35 19.84 16.44
CA PRO A 104 8.44 19.91 17.42
C PRO A 104 8.41 18.79 18.46
N LEU A 105 7.30 18.04 18.54
CA LEU A 105 7.12 16.91 19.45
C LEU A 105 7.14 15.55 18.74
N ASP A 106 7.42 15.51 17.42
CA ASP A 106 7.40 14.31 16.58
C ASP A 106 6.09 13.50 16.68
N VAL A 107 4.96 14.20 16.88
CA VAL A 107 3.63 13.61 16.99
C VAL A 107 3.17 13.05 15.64
N ILE A 108 3.37 13.80 14.57
CA ILE A 108 3.06 13.40 13.19
C ILE A 108 4.00 12.26 12.80
N GLY A 109 5.30 12.40 13.04
CA GLY A 109 6.26 11.34 12.72
C GLY A 109 6.03 10.06 13.52
N ALA A 110 5.58 10.14 14.77
CA ALA A 110 5.16 8.97 15.54
C ALA A 110 3.89 8.30 14.98
N GLN A 111 2.90 9.09 14.55
CA GLN A 111 1.70 8.57 13.90
C GLN A 111 2.01 7.88 12.57
N GLU A 112 2.87 8.47 11.74
CA GLU A 112 3.29 7.88 10.47
C GLU A 112 3.95 6.51 10.68
N ARG A 113 4.83 6.39 11.67
CA ARG A 113 5.47 5.11 12.02
C ARG A 113 4.48 4.07 12.55
N GLU A 114 3.49 4.50 13.35
CA GLU A 114 2.45 3.60 13.85
C GLU A 114 1.55 3.08 12.72
N ILE A 115 1.20 3.95 11.76
CA ILE A 115 0.44 3.57 10.56
C ILE A 115 1.25 2.60 9.70
N GLU A 116 2.54 2.89 9.45
CA GLU A 116 3.44 2.01 8.69
C GLU A 116 3.57 0.63 9.34
N GLU A 117 3.77 0.57 10.67
CA GLU A 117 3.85 -0.69 11.41
C GLU A 117 2.54 -1.49 11.35
N ALA A 118 1.41 -0.79 11.40
CA ALA A 118 0.10 -1.41 11.30
C ALA A 118 -0.15 -2.03 9.93
N TYR A 119 0.20 -1.35 8.84
CA TYR A 119 0.16 -1.95 7.49
C TYR A 119 1.08 -3.16 7.39
N ASN A 120 2.35 -3.01 7.76
CA ASN A 120 3.32 -4.09 7.69
C ASN A 120 2.84 -5.35 8.44
N THR A 121 2.20 -5.16 9.59
CA THR A 121 1.66 -6.26 10.40
C THR A 121 0.35 -6.83 9.83
N LEU A 122 -0.51 -5.99 9.24
CA LEU A 122 -1.78 -6.40 8.66
C LEU A 122 -1.59 -7.20 7.36
N LEU A 123 -0.60 -6.84 6.56
CA LEU A 123 -0.25 -7.49 5.29
C LEU A 123 0.60 -8.75 5.49
N ASP A 124 1.30 -8.88 6.62
CA ASP A 124 2.09 -10.07 6.94
C ASP A 124 1.19 -11.26 7.32
N GLU A 125 1.01 -12.18 6.39
CA GLU A 125 0.22 -13.41 6.56
C GLU A 125 0.77 -14.35 7.65
N SER A 126 2.04 -14.23 8.02
CA SER A 126 2.62 -15.01 9.13
C SER A 126 2.10 -14.55 10.50
N LYS A 127 1.49 -13.35 10.58
CA LYS A 127 0.92 -12.84 11.82
C LYS A 127 -0.43 -13.47 12.11
N SER A 128 -0.70 -13.63 13.40
CA SER A 128 -2.00 -14.15 13.86
C SER A 128 -3.16 -13.24 13.42
N ALA A 129 -4.31 -13.85 13.12
CA ALA A 129 -5.55 -13.15 12.80
C ALA A 129 -5.92 -12.06 13.83
N GLY A 130 -5.67 -12.33 15.12
CA GLY A 130 -5.92 -11.38 16.20
C GLY A 130 -5.03 -10.14 16.15
N LEU A 131 -3.77 -10.29 15.76
CA LEU A 131 -2.86 -9.17 15.61
C LEU A 131 -3.25 -8.34 14.37
N ARG A 132 -3.45 -9.01 13.22
CA ARG A 132 -3.88 -8.37 11.97
C ARG A 132 -5.18 -7.57 12.15
N ALA A 133 -6.18 -8.15 12.81
CA ALA A 133 -7.45 -7.47 13.08
C ALA A 133 -7.32 -6.26 14.04
N ARG A 134 -6.37 -6.27 14.99
CA ARG A 134 -6.09 -5.09 15.83
C ARG A 134 -5.51 -3.95 15.01
N GLN A 135 -4.62 -4.27 14.07
CA GLN A 135 -4.04 -3.26 13.19
C GLN A 135 -5.08 -2.69 12.22
N ALA A 136 -6.01 -3.50 11.72
CA ALA A 136 -7.14 -2.99 10.94
C ALA A 136 -7.95 -1.93 11.71
N VAL A 137 -8.21 -2.15 13.01
CA VAL A 137 -8.91 -1.18 13.87
C VAL A 137 -8.10 0.11 14.05
N LEU A 138 -6.77 -0.01 14.15
CA LEU A 138 -5.87 1.14 14.25
C LEU A 138 -5.88 1.95 12.94
N LEU A 139 -5.76 1.29 11.79
CA LEU A 139 -5.86 1.93 10.48
C LEU A 139 -7.20 2.65 10.29
N LYS A 140 -8.32 2.03 10.72
CA LYS A 140 -9.64 2.68 10.73
C LYS A 140 -9.65 3.96 11.56
N ARG A 141 -8.99 3.97 12.73
CA ARG A 141 -8.91 5.16 13.60
C ARG A 141 -8.22 6.32 12.90
N TYR A 142 -7.20 6.03 12.10
CA TYR A 142 -6.48 7.03 11.31
C TYR A 142 -7.11 7.31 9.95
N ASN A 143 -8.27 6.71 9.65
CA ASN A 143 -8.93 6.83 8.35
C ASN A 143 -8.07 6.30 7.17
N MET A 144 -7.18 5.35 7.47
CA MET A 144 -6.24 4.67 6.55
C MET A 144 -6.64 3.22 6.32
N PHE A 145 -7.92 2.86 6.47
CA PHE A 145 -8.41 1.53 6.13
C PHE A 145 -8.91 1.54 4.68
N ASP A 146 -7.94 1.48 3.77
CA ASP A 146 -8.12 1.57 2.32
C ASP A 146 -8.37 0.20 1.65
N GLU A 147 -8.39 0.18 0.32
CA GLU A 147 -8.66 -1.02 -0.47
C GLU A 147 -7.66 -2.16 -0.19
N GLU A 148 -6.38 -1.84 0.03
CA GLU A 148 -5.37 -2.86 0.33
C GLU A 148 -5.62 -3.48 1.72
N ALA A 149 -5.94 -2.64 2.71
CA ALA A 149 -6.27 -3.11 4.05
C ALA A 149 -7.57 -3.93 4.08
N VAL A 150 -8.58 -3.52 3.29
CA VAL A 150 -9.83 -4.27 3.10
C VAL A 150 -9.56 -5.62 2.45
N GLN A 151 -8.75 -5.66 1.38
CA GLN A 151 -8.41 -6.90 0.69
C GLN A 151 -7.69 -7.86 1.64
N ALA A 152 -6.70 -7.40 2.40
CA ALA A 152 -5.98 -8.25 3.33
C ALA A 152 -6.87 -8.86 4.43
N MET A 153 -7.88 -8.12 4.91
CA MET A 153 -8.86 -8.67 5.85
C MET A 153 -9.87 -9.60 5.17
N THR A 154 -10.18 -9.37 3.89
CA THR A 154 -10.98 -10.26 3.06
C THR A 154 -10.27 -11.60 2.86
N ASP A 155 -8.99 -11.56 2.49
CA ASP A 155 -8.15 -12.74 2.36
C ASP A 155 -8.03 -13.49 3.69
N LEU A 156 -7.89 -12.76 4.81
CA LEU A 156 -7.92 -13.37 6.14
C LEU A 156 -9.24 -14.10 6.40
N PHE A 157 -10.37 -13.55 5.98
CA PHE A 157 -11.67 -14.20 6.10
C PHE A 157 -11.71 -15.50 5.30
N HIS A 158 -11.31 -15.47 4.02
CA HIS A 158 -11.36 -16.64 3.15
C HIS A 158 -10.38 -17.73 3.59
N ASN A 159 -9.14 -17.35 3.87
CA ASN A 159 -8.03 -18.28 4.12
C ASN A 159 -7.96 -18.79 5.56
N SER A 160 -8.67 -18.17 6.51
CA SER A 160 -8.64 -18.66 7.89
C SER A 160 -9.42 -19.97 8.04
N GLU A 161 -8.72 -21.03 8.46
CA GLU A 161 -9.35 -22.31 8.83
C GLU A 161 -10.18 -22.21 10.12
N GLN A 162 -9.81 -21.30 11.01
CA GLN A 162 -10.45 -21.14 12.31
C GLN A 162 -11.58 -20.12 12.24
N LEU A 163 -12.77 -20.50 12.72
CA LEU A 163 -13.91 -19.59 12.82
C LEU A 163 -13.62 -18.32 13.63
N ASN A 164 -12.68 -18.36 14.59
CA ASN A 164 -12.25 -17.17 15.32
C ASN A 164 -11.50 -16.17 14.41
N GLY A 165 -10.67 -16.65 13.48
CA GLY A 165 -9.99 -15.79 12.51
C GLY A 165 -10.99 -15.16 11.54
N LYS A 166 -11.93 -15.96 11.01
CA LYS A 166 -13.06 -15.47 10.21
C LYS A 166 -13.87 -14.40 10.95
N ALA A 167 -14.21 -14.63 12.22
CA ALA A 167 -14.95 -13.68 13.04
C ALA A 167 -14.20 -12.35 13.25
N LEU A 168 -12.88 -12.40 13.45
CA LEU A 168 -12.04 -11.22 13.60
C LEU A 168 -11.92 -10.43 12.30
N ALA A 169 -11.83 -11.14 11.17
CA ALA A 169 -11.85 -10.52 9.86
C ALA A 169 -13.17 -9.76 9.63
N LEU A 170 -14.32 -10.39 9.89
CA LEU A 170 -15.63 -9.72 9.76
C LEU A 170 -15.76 -8.51 10.68
N ALA A 171 -15.32 -8.61 11.93
CA ALA A 171 -15.33 -7.49 12.85
C ALA A 171 -14.52 -6.29 12.31
N ALA A 172 -13.38 -6.58 11.68
CA ALA A 172 -12.55 -5.57 11.03
C ALA A 172 -13.13 -5.08 9.71
N LEU A 173 -13.91 -5.87 8.98
CA LEU A 173 -14.52 -5.49 7.71
C LEU A 173 -15.82 -4.71 7.87
N LYS A 174 -16.35 -4.56 9.09
CA LYS A 174 -17.57 -3.78 9.36
C LYS A 174 -17.62 -2.44 8.61
N GLY A 175 -18.62 -2.29 7.74
CA GLY A 175 -18.87 -1.12 6.90
C GLY A 175 -18.16 -1.14 5.53
N TYR A 176 -17.41 -2.20 5.24
CA TYR A 176 -16.62 -2.39 4.01
C TYR A 176 -16.91 -3.76 3.36
N GLU A 177 -17.97 -4.46 3.79
CA GLU A 177 -18.33 -5.75 3.24
C GLU A 177 -18.81 -5.62 1.79
N THR A 178 -18.18 -6.40 0.91
CA THR A 178 -18.63 -6.55 -0.47
C THR A 178 -19.65 -7.69 -0.58
N LYS A 179 -20.42 -7.71 -1.67
CA LYS A 179 -21.36 -8.80 -1.94
C LYS A 179 -20.67 -10.17 -1.95
N GLU A 180 -19.46 -10.26 -2.50
CA GLU A 180 -18.67 -11.49 -2.54
C GLU A 180 -18.33 -12.03 -1.15
N ILE A 181 -17.92 -11.14 -0.23
CA ILE A 181 -17.67 -11.50 1.17
C ILE A 181 -18.98 -11.98 1.80
N GLN A 182 -20.09 -11.30 1.54
CA GLN A 182 -21.38 -11.66 2.13
C GLN A 182 -21.89 -13.02 1.66
N ASP A 183 -21.72 -13.35 0.37
CA ASP A 183 -22.03 -14.70 -0.16
C ASP A 183 -21.15 -15.76 0.54
N SER A 184 -19.86 -15.46 0.73
CA SER A 184 -18.91 -16.33 1.46
C SER A 184 -19.25 -16.47 2.95
N VAL A 185 -19.80 -15.42 3.57
CA VAL A 185 -20.29 -15.43 4.95
C VAL A 185 -21.50 -16.33 5.08
N LEU A 186 -22.44 -16.25 4.13
CA LEU A 186 -23.64 -17.09 4.12
C LEU A 186 -23.29 -18.58 4.04
N GLU A 187 -22.35 -18.94 3.16
CA GLU A 187 -21.83 -20.32 3.07
C GLU A 187 -21.17 -20.76 4.39
N SER A 188 -20.27 -19.93 4.93
CA SER A 188 -19.55 -20.25 6.16
C SER A 188 -20.47 -20.37 7.38
N LEU A 189 -21.53 -19.55 7.47
CA LEU A 189 -22.56 -19.66 8.51
C LEU A 189 -23.38 -20.93 8.37
N SER A 190 -23.79 -21.28 7.14
CA SER A 190 -24.49 -22.55 6.86
C SER A 190 -23.69 -23.74 7.38
N LEU A 191 -22.37 -23.72 7.16
CA LEU A 191 -21.47 -24.76 7.65
C LEU A 191 -21.33 -24.76 9.19
N ASP A 192 -21.22 -23.60 9.85
CA ASP A 192 -21.18 -23.53 11.32
C ASP A 192 -22.47 -24.09 11.95
N VAL A 193 -23.63 -23.72 11.39
CA VAL A 193 -24.94 -24.18 11.82
C VAL A 193 -25.08 -25.70 11.64
N ALA A 194 -24.71 -26.22 10.46
CA ALA A 194 -24.73 -27.66 10.18
C ALA A 194 -23.79 -28.45 11.11
N ASN A 195 -22.68 -27.85 11.54
CA ASN A 195 -21.73 -28.44 12.47
C ASN A 195 -22.09 -28.24 13.95
N GLY A 196 -23.29 -27.76 14.25
CA GLY A 196 -23.79 -27.62 15.61
C GLY A 196 -23.25 -26.38 16.33
N TYR A 197 -23.21 -25.24 15.63
CA TYR A 197 -23.03 -23.92 16.23
C TYR A 197 -21.67 -23.73 16.94
N LYS A 198 -20.56 -24.06 16.27
CA LYS A 198 -19.21 -24.12 16.88
C LYS A 198 -18.69 -22.77 17.38
N SER A 199 -19.08 -21.65 16.78
CA SER A 199 -18.56 -20.34 17.18
C SER A 199 -19.63 -19.23 17.21
N ALA A 200 -20.09 -18.89 18.42
CA ALA A 200 -21.03 -17.78 18.60
C ALA A 200 -20.45 -16.43 18.21
N ARG A 201 -19.14 -16.22 18.41
CA ARG A 201 -18.47 -15.00 17.95
C ARG A 201 -18.54 -14.85 16.44
N PHE A 202 -18.32 -15.94 15.71
CA PHE A 202 -18.44 -15.95 14.26
C PHE A 202 -19.86 -15.66 13.82
N ARG A 203 -20.86 -16.32 14.43
CA ARG A 203 -22.27 -16.06 14.13
C ARG A 203 -22.70 -14.63 14.42
N TYR A 204 -22.23 -14.04 15.53
CA TYR A 204 -22.52 -12.65 15.86
C TYR A 204 -22.10 -11.68 14.74
N PHE A 205 -20.85 -11.80 14.29
CA PHE A 205 -20.33 -10.93 13.22
C PHE A 205 -20.85 -11.33 11.84
N GLY A 206 -21.16 -12.60 11.63
CA GLY A 206 -21.82 -13.06 10.40
C GLY A 206 -23.22 -12.45 10.24
N ILE A 207 -24.03 -12.41 11.30
CA ILE A 207 -25.34 -11.72 11.28
C ILE A 207 -25.15 -10.24 10.94
N GLU A 208 -24.15 -9.59 11.53
CA GLU A 208 -23.86 -8.17 11.29
C GLU A 208 -23.44 -7.91 9.83
N ALA A 209 -22.61 -8.77 9.26
CA ALA A 209 -22.16 -8.67 7.87
C ALA A 209 -23.29 -8.89 6.85
N LEU A 210 -24.30 -9.70 7.20
CA LEU A 210 -25.44 -10.00 6.33
C LEU A 210 -26.60 -9.00 6.45
N GLU A 211 -26.69 -8.24 7.55
CA GLU A 211 -27.77 -7.25 7.78
C GLU A 211 -27.98 -6.28 6.60
N PRO A 212 -26.94 -5.71 5.96
CA PRO A 212 -27.11 -4.81 4.81
C PRO A 212 -27.72 -5.46 3.56
N LEU A 213 -27.75 -6.79 3.47
CA LEU A 213 -28.32 -7.51 2.32
C LEU A 213 -29.83 -7.73 2.41
N LEU A 214 -30.47 -7.37 3.51
CA LEU A 214 -31.92 -7.48 3.60
C LEU A 214 -32.60 -6.52 2.61
N PRO A 215 -33.70 -6.95 1.93
CA PRO A 215 -34.47 -8.18 2.13
C PRO A 215 -34.12 -9.32 1.13
N ASN A 216 -32.90 -9.86 1.19
CA ASN A 216 -32.54 -11.07 0.45
C ASN A 216 -33.14 -12.33 1.12
N SER A 217 -33.86 -13.16 0.34
CA SER A 217 -34.57 -14.34 0.84
C SER A 217 -33.66 -15.42 1.46
N GLU A 218 -32.46 -15.63 0.92
CA GLU A 218 -31.50 -16.60 1.46
C GLU A 218 -30.92 -16.11 2.80
N VAL A 219 -30.62 -14.81 2.87
CA VAL A 219 -30.18 -14.15 4.11
C VAL A 219 -31.29 -14.19 5.16
N GLU A 220 -32.52 -13.86 4.81
CA GLU A 220 -33.67 -13.96 5.70
C GLU A 220 -33.87 -15.38 6.23
N ALA A 221 -33.79 -16.40 5.35
CA ALA A 221 -33.92 -17.80 5.75
C ALA A 221 -32.83 -18.21 6.75
N MET A 222 -31.57 -17.84 6.50
CA MET A 222 -30.46 -18.10 7.41
C MET A 222 -30.66 -17.41 8.77
N LEU A 223 -31.02 -16.13 8.77
CA LEU A 223 -31.23 -15.37 10.00
C LEU A 223 -32.42 -15.88 10.80
N ASN A 224 -33.51 -16.30 10.14
CA ASN A 224 -34.64 -16.98 10.79
C ASN A 224 -34.21 -18.29 11.43
N GLN A 225 -33.42 -19.11 10.73
CA GLN A 225 -32.91 -20.37 11.26
C GLN A 225 -32.07 -20.15 12.53
N ILE A 226 -31.18 -19.15 12.53
CA ILE A 226 -30.38 -18.77 13.71
C ILE A 226 -31.28 -18.23 14.83
N ALA A 227 -32.25 -17.38 14.51
CA ALA A 227 -33.18 -16.81 15.49
C ALA A 227 -33.96 -17.89 16.28
N GLU A 228 -34.35 -18.97 15.60
CA GLU A 228 -35.12 -20.06 16.18
C GLU A 228 -34.26 -21.08 16.93
N ASN A 229 -33.08 -21.40 16.39
CA ASN A 229 -32.35 -22.60 16.78
C ASN A 229 -30.98 -22.35 17.45
N ASP A 230 -30.47 -21.12 17.48
CA ASP A 230 -29.15 -20.85 18.07
C ASP A 230 -29.14 -21.20 19.58
N PRO A 231 -28.16 -22.00 20.05
CA PRO A 231 -28.05 -22.36 21.46
C PRO A 231 -27.79 -21.15 22.36
N GLU A 232 -27.23 -20.07 21.81
CA GLU A 232 -26.96 -18.84 22.55
C GLU A 232 -28.06 -17.80 22.35
N ILE A 233 -28.83 -17.57 23.42
CA ILE A 233 -29.98 -16.63 23.43
C ILE A 233 -29.60 -15.24 22.91
N LYS A 234 -28.39 -14.74 23.20
CA LYS A 234 -27.95 -13.43 22.73
C LYS A 234 -27.81 -13.38 21.21
N ILE A 235 -27.34 -14.47 20.59
CA ILE A 235 -27.18 -14.59 19.14
C ILE A 235 -28.55 -14.78 18.48
N ALA A 236 -29.37 -15.69 19.00
CA ALA A 236 -30.75 -15.89 18.56
C ALA A 236 -31.55 -14.57 18.56
N ASN A 237 -31.50 -13.82 19.67
CA ASN A 237 -32.20 -12.54 19.78
C ASN A 237 -31.65 -11.46 18.84
N ARG A 238 -30.34 -11.48 18.54
CA ARG A 238 -29.76 -10.55 17.56
C ARG A 238 -30.30 -10.86 16.17
N ALA A 239 -30.23 -12.12 15.74
CA ALA A 239 -30.77 -12.54 14.45
C ALA A 239 -32.26 -12.18 14.33
N ALA A 240 -33.07 -12.52 15.35
CA ALA A 240 -34.49 -12.18 15.41
C ALA A 240 -34.74 -10.67 15.24
N LYS A 241 -33.96 -9.84 15.96
CA LYS A 241 -34.07 -8.38 15.84
C LYS A 241 -33.76 -7.90 14.41
N THR A 242 -32.73 -8.46 13.78
CA THR A 242 -32.32 -8.09 12.42
C THR A 242 -33.41 -8.38 11.37
N VAL A 243 -34.19 -9.45 11.53
CA VAL A 243 -35.31 -9.80 10.64
C VAL A 243 -36.69 -9.34 11.15
N GLY A 244 -36.76 -8.55 12.23
CA GLY A 244 -38.01 -8.03 12.76
C GLY A 244 -38.89 -9.05 13.51
N LEU A 245 -38.33 -10.18 13.94
CA LEU A 245 -39.00 -11.18 14.77
C LEU A 245 -38.97 -10.82 16.27
N PRO A 246 -39.96 -11.27 17.05
CA PRO A 246 -39.93 -11.14 18.51
C PRO A 246 -38.78 -11.95 19.12
N ALA A 247 -38.30 -11.55 20.30
CA ALA A 247 -37.24 -12.26 21.02
C ALA A 247 -37.54 -13.76 21.20
N SER A 248 -36.48 -14.57 21.14
CA SER A 248 -36.53 -16.04 21.11
C SER A 248 -37.39 -16.63 22.24
N GLN A 249 -38.12 -17.70 21.95
CA GLN A 249 -38.94 -18.41 22.95
C GLN A 249 -38.13 -18.94 24.13
N ASN A 250 -36.83 -19.22 23.95
CA ASN A 250 -35.94 -19.61 25.04
C ASN A 250 -35.77 -18.51 26.09
N ASP A 251 -35.86 -17.23 25.72
CA ASP A 251 -35.85 -16.10 26.68
C ASP A 251 -37.15 -16.07 27.50
N LYS A 252 -38.30 -16.44 26.91
CA LYS A 252 -39.59 -16.50 27.62
C LYS A 252 -39.62 -17.61 28.67
N ASN A 253 -39.09 -18.80 28.35
CA ASN A 253 -39.02 -19.90 29.31
C ASN A 253 -38.04 -19.59 30.46
N LYS A 254 -36.86 -19.05 30.16
CA LYS A 254 -35.84 -18.71 31.17
C LYS A 254 -36.27 -17.60 32.12
N ARG A 255 -37.05 -16.61 31.65
CA ARG A 255 -37.67 -15.58 32.51
C ARG A 255 -38.79 -16.15 33.38
N LYS A 256 -39.55 -17.12 32.86
CA LYS A 256 -40.61 -17.79 33.60
C LYS A 256 -40.06 -18.70 34.71
N ASP A 257 -38.90 -19.32 34.48
CA ASP A 257 -38.22 -20.15 35.49
C ASP A 257 -37.61 -19.29 36.59
N ARG A 258 -36.96 -18.15 36.25
CA ARG A 258 -36.46 -17.20 37.28
C ARG A 258 -37.58 -16.60 38.13
N ALA A 259 -38.74 -16.30 37.54
CA ALA A 259 -39.90 -15.81 38.28
C ALA A 259 -40.55 -16.86 39.20
N ARG A 260 -40.15 -18.13 39.11
CA ARG A 260 -40.61 -19.21 39.99
C ARG A 260 -39.64 -19.53 41.13
N ASP A 261 -38.37 -19.18 40.99
CA ASP A 261 -37.35 -19.39 42.04
C ASP A 261 -37.31 -18.25 43.08
N ASP A 262 -37.91 -17.09 42.76
CA ASP A 262 -37.99 -15.91 43.63
C ASP A 262 -39.32 -15.78 44.41
N GLY A 263 -40.18 -16.82 44.40
CA GLY A 263 -41.49 -16.85 45.07
C GLY A 263 -41.66 -18.01 46.02
#